data_AF-A0AAJ0GBF3-F1
#
_entry.id   AF-A0AAJ0GBF3-F1
#
_cell.length_a   1.000
_cell.length_b   1.000
_cell.length_c   1.000
_cell.angle_alpha   90.00
_cell.angle_beta   90.00
_cell.angle_gamma   90.00
#
_symmetry.space_group_name_H-M   'P 1'
#
loop_
_entity.id
_entity.type
_entity.pdbx_description
1 polymer ?
#
loop_
_entity_poly.entity_id
_entity_poly.type
_entity_poly.pdbx_seq_one_letter_code
_entity_poly.pdbx_strand_id
1 'polypeptide(L)'
;MWEHKLFAHGPQEIVGQALSLAGAVIVTLTLQLCSSQFILSSYRWLRLLHLNGRADLPNTSPSGSSNERIQQLLEASYLMYTQYYPTDAIAILRCAYLIAAAAIVLVAISPPLRDRFLSYGARTSETPLSSAEKEKQALQSKQKKPSRTILTSLLDELQQWQVPHDWFWTFYALSVTLSAFWPGEAMFLHGPVYGLIRDSAGPLATSMTFEQLKVTWVMLLVQGGRRLYESLIFVEWEEFGTDKIMSKMWGGHWAMGLAFYIATSVAFWIEGIPAIEAHKLSYRDVIFNRPTMRTIFSVLLFILASGFQHDCHSYLAYLKRQPATDKSSSSDDSPATSSLTKSSSSPTSPEIFTQGDTTYKLPTHPAFQPIISPHYTAEVFIYLALALVSAPQGAWINGTMSCAMVFVAVNLGVTAEGTRRWYARRFGAEAVKGKWRMVPGVW
;
A
#
# COMPACT_ATOMS: atom_id res chain seq x y z
N MET A 1 4.65 9.18 50.21
CA MET A 1 4.44 10.46 49.50
C MET A 1 5.54 10.65 48.43
N TRP A 2 5.73 9.68 47.52
CA TRP A 2 6.77 9.72 46.47
C TRP A 2 6.44 8.83 45.24
N GLU A 3 5.18 8.72 44.82
CA GLU A 3 4.83 7.90 43.63
C GLU A 3 3.71 8.51 42.74
N HIS A 4 3.82 9.78 42.34
CA HIS A 4 2.78 10.36 41.45
C HIS A 4 3.25 11.30 40.33
N LYS A 5 4.52 11.28 39.91
CA LYS A 5 5.02 12.23 38.89
C LYS A 5 5.81 11.69 37.69
N LEU A 6 5.82 10.37 37.42
CA LEU A 6 6.53 9.83 36.25
C LEU A 6 5.65 9.28 35.10
N PHE A 7 4.31 9.38 35.20
CA PHE A 7 3.38 8.94 34.14
C PHE A 7 2.45 10.07 33.64
N ALA A 8 3.01 11.26 33.41
CA ALA A 8 2.23 12.40 32.91
C ALA A 8 2.23 12.55 31.38
N HIS A 9 3.03 11.77 30.64
CA HIS A 9 2.99 11.75 29.17
C HIS A 9 2.28 10.48 28.71
N GLY A 10 1.05 10.62 28.24
CA GLY A 10 0.26 9.49 27.74
C GLY A 10 0.92 8.84 26.51
N PRO A 11 0.63 7.56 26.22
CA PRO A 11 1.10 6.89 25.00
C PRO A 11 0.75 7.65 23.71
N GLN A 12 -0.26 8.52 23.75
CA GLN A 12 -0.68 9.36 22.64
C GLN A 12 0.27 10.53 22.35
N GLU A 13 1.02 11.02 23.34
CA GLU A 13 1.95 12.14 23.17
C GLU A 13 3.26 11.68 22.53
N ILE A 14 3.76 10.50 22.93
CA ILE A 14 4.95 9.86 22.34
C ILE A 14 4.66 9.38 20.91
N VAL A 15 3.45 8.84 20.65
CA VAL A 15 3.01 8.45 19.30
C VAL A 15 2.76 9.68 18.41
N GLY A 16 2.21 10.76 18.97
CA GLY A 16 2.09 12.05 18.28
C GLY A 16 3.45 12.64 17.90
N GLN A 17 4.43 12.55 18.80
CA GLN A 17 5.80 12.99 18.55
C GLN A 17 6.51 12.11 17.51
N ALA A 18 6.34 10.79 17.54
CA ALA A 18 6.93 9.89 16.55
C ALA A 18 6.31 10.06 15.14
N LEU A 19 4.98 10.25 15.04
CA LEU A 19 4.30 10.56 13.79
C LEU A 19 4.63 11.96 13.28
N SER A 20 4.82 12.92 14.18
CA SER A 20 5.30 14.26 13.85
C SER A 20 6.75 14.24 13.37
N LEU A 21 7.62 13.42 13.97
CA LEU A 21 9.03 13.28 13.55
C LEU A 21 9.13 12.55 12.21
N ALA A 22 8.41 11.45 12.01
CA ALA A 22 8.36 10.74 10.74
C ALA A 22 7.74 11.62 9.64
N GLY A 23 6.66 12.34 9.95
CA GLY A 23 6.05 13.33 9.07
C GLY A 23 7.01 14.47 8.74
N ALA A 24 7.74 15.01 9.72
CA ALA A 24 8.74 16.07 9.51
C ALA A 24 9.93 15.58 8.71
N VAL A 25 10.42 14.36 8.92
CA VAL A 25 11.51 13.75 8.13
C VAL A 25 11.06 13.50 6.69
N ILE A 26 9.86 12.95 6.49
CA ILE A 26 9.30 12.72 5.15
C ILE A 26 9.06 14.06 4.44
N VAL A 27 8.50 15.06 5.11
CA VAL A 27 8.27 16.41 4.55
C VAL A 27 9.58 17.12 4.27
N THR A 28 10.58 17.04 5.16
CA THR A 28 11.89 17.69 4.95
C THR A 28 12.64 17.03 3.81
N LEU A 29 12.67 15.69 3.73
CA LEU A 29 13.26 14.97 2.61
C LEU A 29 12.51 15.24 1.30
N THR A 30 11.18 15.29 1.33
CA THR A 30 10.35 15.63 0.17
C THR A 30 10.60 17.07 -0.28
N LEU A 31 10.67 18.04 0.63
CA LEU A 31 10.91 19.46 0.31
C LEU A 31 12.32 19.69 -0.24
N GLN A 32 13.33 19.03 0.34
CA GLN A 32 14.73 19.14 -0.08
C GLN A 32 14.97 18.51 -1.46
N LEU A 33 14.17 17.50 -1.83
CA LEU A 33 14.22 16.83 -3.14
C LEU A 33 13.28 17.53 -4.17
N CYS A 34 12.13 18.05 -3.74
CA CYS A 34 11.25 18.88 -4.56
C CYS A 34 11.90 20.21 -4.93
N SER A 35 12.72 20.83 -4.07
CA SER A 35 13.46 22.03 -4.44
C SER A 35 14.42 21.78 -5.61
N SER A 36 15.07 20.61 -5.67
CA SER A 36 15.93 20.25 -6.80
C SER A 36 15.15 19.98 -8.10
N GLN A 37 13.97 19.37 -8.01
CA GLN A 37 13.15 19.03 -9.19
C GLN A 37 12.29 20.20 -9.70
N PHE A 38 11.86 21.10 -8.80
CA PHE A 38 11.13 22.32 -9.14
C PHE A 38 12.03 23.28 -9.93
N ILE A 39 13.27 23.50 -9.46
CA ILE A 39 14.28 24.28 -10.20
C ILE A 39 14.51 23.70 -11.61
N LEU A 40 14.50 22.37 -11.74
CA LEU A 40 14.63 21.64 -13.00
C LEU A 40 13.44 21.85 -13.96
N SER A 41 12.22 21.83 -13.42
CA SER A 41 10.99 22.03 -14.19
C SER A 41 10.82 23.48 -14.63
N SER A 42 11.23 24.44 -13.80
CA SER A 42 11.31 25.86 -14.15
C SER A 42 12.29 26.10 -15.31
N TYR A 43 13.43 25.40 -15.31
CA TYR A 43 14.43 25.48 -16.37
C TYR A 43 13.94 24.89 -17.70
N ARG A 44 13.22 23.75 -17.66
CA ARG A 44 12.56 23.15 -18.84
C ARG A 44 11.48 24.06 -19.44
N TRP A 45 10.69 24.72 -18.60
CA TRP A 45 9.68 25.69 -19.04
C TRP A 45 10.29 26.92 -19.72
N LEU A 46 11.39 27.45 -19.19
CA LEU A 46 12.13 28.56 -19.80
C LEU A 46 12.72 28.17 -21.17
N ARG A 47 13.21 26.92 -21.33
CA ARG A 47 13.69 26.38 -22.62
C ARG A 47 12.56 26.25 -23.65
N LEU A 48 11.37 25.79 -23.26
CA LEU A 48 10.22 25.66 -24.15
C LEU A 48 9.64 27.02 -24.56
N LEU A 49 9.58 27.99 -23.65
CA LEU A 49 9.21 29.38 -23.96
C LEU A 49 10.19 30.01 -24.96
N HIS A 50 11.49 29.70 -24.85
CA HIS A 50 12.50 30.18 -25.78
C HIS A 50 12.43 29.51 -27.18
N LEU A 51 12.05 28.22 -27.23
CA LEU A 51 11.88 27.48 -28.49
C LEU A 51 10.58 27.83 -29.22
N ASN A 52 9.46 28.02 -28.50
CA ASN A 52 8.19 28.46 -29.10
C ASN A 52 8.17 29.95 -29.48
N GLY A 53 9.05 30.77 -28.90
CA GLY A 53 9.23 32.17 -29.30
C GLY A 53 9.92 32.37 -30.66
N ARG A 54 10.29 31.31 -31.37
CA ARG A 54 10.98 31.35 -32.68
C ARG A 54 10.13 30.90 -33.88
N ALA A 55 8.81 30.71 -33.71
CA ALA A 55 7.98 30.16 -34.79
C ALA A 55 7.70 31.13 -35.96
N ASP A 56 7.93 32.45 -35.85
CA ASP A 56 7.59 33.40 -36.90
C ASP A 56 8.63 34.52 -37.11
N LEU A 57 9.77 34.24 -37.76
CA LEU A 57 10.59 35.28 -38.41
C LEU A 57 11.27 34.74 -39.68
N PRO A 58 11.09 35.38 -40.86
CA PRO A 58 11.64 34.88 -42.12
C PRO A 58 13.11 35.29 -42.34
N ASN A 59 13.83 34.33 -42.93
CA ASN A 59 15.18 34.35 -43.51
C ASN A 59 15.89 35.71 -43.72
N THR A 60 17.07 35.84 -43.12
CA THR A 60 18.25 36.50 -43.72
C THR A 60 19.52 35.68 -43.40
N SER A 61 20.44 35.63 -44.37
CA SER A 61 21.62 34.75 -44.43
C SER A 61 22.83 35.27 -43.63
N PRO A 62 24.04 34.72 -43.87
CA PRO A 62 24.66 33.58 -43.21
C PRO A 62 25.61 34.05 -42.10
N SER A 63 25.22 33.92 -40.84
CA SER A 63 26.13 34.15 -39.71
C SER A 63 26.09 32.96 -38.74
N GLY A 64 26.86 31.93 -39.08
CA GLY A 64 27.14 30.78 -38.22
C GLY A 64 28.00 31.13 -37.01
N SER A 65 27.60 32.10 -36.18
CA SER A 65 28.44 32.50 -35.03
C SER A 65 27.72 32.70 -33.71
N SER A 66 26.38 32.80 -33.69
CA SER A 66 25.63 32.92 -32.42
C SER A 66 24.67 31.76 -32.18
N ASN A 67 23.91 31.33 -33.17
CA ASN A 67 22.98 30.20 -33.00
C ASN A 67 23.72 28.85 -32.85
N GLU A 68 24.80 28.62 -33.61
CA GLU A 68 25.65 27.44 -33.43
C GLU A 68 26.38 27.44 -32.09
N ARG A 69 26.83 28.60 -31.60
CA ARG A 69 27.43 28.72 -30.25
C ARG A 69 26.43 28.45 -29.14
N ILE A 70 25.19 28.95 -29.28
CA ILE A 70 24.11 28.64 -28.32
C ILE A 70 23.79 27.15 -28.35
N GLN A 71 23.78 26.52 -29.53
CA GLN A 71 23.51 25.08 -29.66
C GLN A 71 24.65 24.23 -29.10
N GLN A 72 25.90 24.61 -29.32
CA GLN A 72 27.07 23.98 -28.70
C GLN A 72 27.09 24.17 -27.18
N LEU A 73 26.70 25.34 -26.67
CA LEU A 73 26.57 25.57 -25.23
C LEU A 73 25.39 24.78 -24.63
N LEU A 74 24.30 24.59 -25.37
CA LEU A 74 23.18 23.74 -24.96
C LEU A 74 23.55 22.26 -24.98
N GLU A 75 24.33 21.79 -25.95
CA GLU A 75 24.85 20.42 -25.99
C GLU A 75 25.91 20.20 -24.92
N ALA A 76 26.84 21.15 -24.71
CA ALA A 76 27.85 21.06 -23.66
C ALA A 76 27.22 21.15 -22.25
N SER A 77 26.18 21.95 -22.08
CA SER A 77 25.41 21.98 -20.82
C SER A 77 24.54 20.75 -20.66
N TYR A 78 24.00 20.16 -21.74
CA TYR A 78 23.31 18.87 -21.70
C TYR A 78 24.27 17.73 -21.35
N LEU A 79 25.47 17.70 -21.94
CA LEU A 79 26.52 16.72 -21.65
C LEU A 79 27.11 16.89 -20.26
N MET A 80 27.38 18.12 -19.82
CA MET A 80 27.70 18.38 -18.41
C MET A 80 26.54 17.95 -17.51
N TYR A 81 25.30 18.25 -17.87
CA TYR A 81 24.15 17.89 -17.07
C TYR A 81 23.95 16.37 -16.97
N THR A 82 24.06 15.61 -18.06
CA THR A 82 23.98 14.14 -18.03
C THR A 82 25.17 13.52 -17.31
N GLN A 83 26.33 14.19 -17.33
CA GLN A 83 27.54 13.78 -16.61
C GLN A 83 27.50 14.12 -15.10
N TYR A 84 26.83 15.21 -14.69
CA TYR A 84 26.74 15.66 -13.29
C TYR A 84 25.43 15.31 -12.59
N TYR A 85 24.35 15.09 -13.35
CA TYR A 85 23.00 14.74 -12.88
C TYR A 85 22.42 13.61 -13.75
N PRO A 86 23.04 12.41 -13.75
CA PRO A 86 22.39 11.24 -14.34
C PRO A 86 21.00 11.13 -13.71
N THR A 87 19.96 10.94 -14.53
CA THR A 87 18.61 10.66 -14.03
C THR A 87 18.68 9.39 -13.19
N ASP A 88 18.83 9.54 -11.88
CA ASP A 88 18.97 8.40 -10.98
C ASP A 88 17.59 7.76 -10.78
N ALA A 89 17.25 6.78 -11.61
CA ALA A 89 15.99 6.06 -11.53
C ALA A 89 15.79 5.39 -10.15
N ILE A 90 16.87 5.07 -9.43
CA ILE A 90 16.81 4.56 -8.06
C ILE A 90 16.28 5.64 -7.12
N ALA A 91 16.84 6.86 -7.19
CA ALA A 91 16.34 7.99 -6.42
C ALA A 91 14.89 8.33 -6.77
N ILE A 92 14.52 8.29 -8.05
CA ILE A 92 13.13 8.53 -8.50
C ILE A 92 12.18 7.51 -7.87
N LEU A 93 12.51 6.22 -7.90
CA LEU A 93 11.69 5.17 -7.30
C LEU A 93 11.55 5.36 -5.79
N ARG A 94 12.66 5.61 -5.09
CA ARG A 94 12.65 5.89 -3.64
C ARG A 94 11.76 7.08 -3.30
N CYS A 95 11.90 8.19 -4.03
CA CYS A 95 11.05 9.37 -3.88
C CYS A 95 9.58 9.06 -4.16
N ALA A 96 9.28 8.30 -5.21
CA ALA A 96 7.90 7.95 -5.56
C ALA A 96 7.20 7.20 -4.43
N TYR A 97 7.87 6.21 -3.82
CA TYR A 97 7.31 5.50 -2.65
C TYR A 97 7.06 6.42 -1.46
N LEU A 98 8.05 7.27 -1.12
CA LEU A 98 7.96 8.16 0.04
C LEU A 98 6.89 9.25 -0.16
N ILE A 99 6.81 9.83 -1.35
CA ILE A 99 5.78 10.80 -1.72
C ILE A 99 4.40 10.15 -1.69
N ALA A 100 4.26 8.93 -2.23
CA ALA A 100 2.99 8.21 -2.19
C ALA A 100 2.57 7.88 -0.74
N ALA A 101 3.52 7.48 0.11
CA ALA A 101 3.28 7.27 1.54
C ALA A 101 2.84 8.58 2.23
N ALA A 102 3.53 9.68 1.96
CA ALA A 102 3.18 11.00 2.48
C ALA A 102 1.77 11.41 2.05
N ALA A 103 1.43 11.22 0.76
CA ALA A 103 0.11 11.52 0.22
C ALA A 103 -1.00 10.70 0.92
N ILE A 104 -0.77 9.41 1.19
CA ILE A 104 -1.71 8.58 1.93
C ILE A 104 -1.93 9.12 3.35
N VAL A 105 -0.88 9.53 4.05
CA VAL A 105 -1.01 10.16 5.38
C VAL A 105 -1.79 11.46 5.30
N LEU A 106 -1.48 12.33 4.33
CA LEU A 106 -2.19 13.60 4.11
C LEU A 106 -3.69 13.39 3.85
N VAL A 107 -4.04 12.38 3.05
CA VAL A 107 -5.43 12.01 2.82
C VAL A 107 -6.07 11.46 4.11
N ALA A 108 -5.36 10.65 4.88
CA ALA A 108 -5.86 10.04 6.11
C ALA A 108 -6.13 11.04 7.25
N ILE A 109 -5.28 12.06 7.40
CA ILE A 109 -5.43 13.10 8.43
C ILE A 109 -6.53 14.10 8.07
N SER A 110 -6.84 14.28 6.79
CA SER A 110 -7.86 15.23 6.32
C SER A 110 -9.24 14.58 6.32
N PRO A 111 -10.17 14.93 7.24
CA PRO A 111 -11.50 14.34 7.29
C PRO A 111 -12.27 14.38 5.96
N PRO A 112 -12.33 15.51 5.22
CA PRO A 112 -13.09 15.54 3.96
C PRO A 112 -12.49 14.63 2.88
N LEU A 113 -11.17 14.47 2.84
CA LEU A 113 -10.51 13.59 1.86
C LEU A 113 -10.61 12.12 2.28
N ARG A 114 -10.37 11.82 3.56
CA ARG A 114 -10.51 10.48 4.12
C ARG A 114 -11.91 9.94 3.89
N ASP A 115 -12.94 10.72 4.22
CA ASP A 115 -14.31 10.23 4.19
C ASP A 115 -14.77 9.95 2.74
N ARG A 116 -14.19 10.66 1.75
CA ARG A 116 -14.46 10.49 0.31
C ARG A 116 -13.65 9.38 -0.37
N PHE A 117 -12.36 9.30 -0.06
CA PHE A 117 -11.43 8.44 -0.79
C PHE A 117 -11.08 7.16 -0.03
N LEU A 118 -11.02 7.18 1.31
CA LEU A 118 -10.63 6.01 2.15
C LEU A 118 -11.81 5.19 2.67
N SER A 119 -13.04 5.72 2.63
CA SER A 119 -14.27 5.00 2.98
C SER A 119 -14.80 4.24 1.77
N TYR A 120 -14.47 2.96 1.64
CA TYR A 120 -14.98 2.08 0.57
C TYR A 120 -15.32 0.69 1.11
N GLY A 121 -16.00 -0.12 0.29
CA GLY A 121 -16.47 -1.47 0.67
C GLY A 121 -17.42 -1.46 1.86
N ALA A 122 -17.17 -2.32 2.85
CA ALA A 122 -17.97 -2.38 4.09
C ALA A 122 -17.97 -1.06 4.89
N ARG A 123 -17.01 -0.17 4.64
CA ARG A 123 -16.80 1.06 5.44
C ARG A 123 -17.69 2.22 5.04
N THR A 124 -18.45 2.08 3.95
CA THR A 124 -19.37 3.09 3.39
C THR A 124 -20.76 3.09 4.01
N SER A 125 -21.12 2.06 4.79
CA SER A 125 -22.47 1.93 5.36
C SER A 125 -22.64 2.90 6.54
N GLU A 126 -23.44 3.95 6.32
CA GLU A 126 -23.97 4.78 7.41
C GLU A 126 -24.91 3.92 8.29
N THR A 127 -24.78 4.08 9.61
CA THR A 127 -25.72 3.53 10.58
C THR A 127 -27.13 4.00 10.21
N PRO A 128 -28.17 3.15 10.20
CA PRO A 128 -29.53 3.63 10.01
C PRO A 128 -29.90 4.53 11.19
N LEU A 129 -29.83 5.84 10.95
CA LEU A 129 -30.28 6.87 11.88
C LEU A 129 -31.74 6.59 12.26
N SER A 130 -32.05 6.74 13.56
CA SER A 130 -33.42 6.74 14.05
C SER A 130 -34.25 7.77 13.28
N SER A 131 -35.54 7.53 13.11
CA SER A 131 -36.48 8.43 12.43
C SER A 131 -36.36 9.87 12.93
N ALA A 132 -36.10 10.05 14.23
CA ALA A 132 -35.92 11.34 14.89
C ALA A 132 -34.56 12.00 14.58
N GLU A 133 -33.52 11.22 14.31
CA GLU A 133 -32.19 11.73 13.94
C GLU A 133 -32.15 12.13 12.46
N LYS A 134 -32.87 11.39 11.59
CA LYS A 134 -33.10 11.77 10.19
C LYS A 134 -33.86 13.08 10.08
N GLU A 135 -34.86 13.29 10.93
CA GLU A 135 -35.64 14.53 10.96
C GLU A 135 -34.80 15.72 11.45
N LYS A 136 -33.97 15.52 12.50
CA LYS A 136 -33.01 16.53 12.97
C LYS A 136 -31.94 16.88 11.92
N GLN A 137 -31.40 15.90 11.20
CA GLN A 137 -30.44 16.15 10.11
C GLN A 137 -31.10 16.79 8.88
N ALA A 138 -32.35 16.46 8.56
CA ALA A 138 -33.13 17.10 7.49
C ALA A 138 -33.45 18.58 7.82
N LEU A 139 -33.70 18.89 9.10
CA LEU A 139 -33.89 20.25 9.59
C LEU A 139 -32.59 21.06 9.60
N GLN A 140 -31.46 20.46 9.97
CA GLN A 140 -30.15 21.11 9.97
C GLN A 140 -29.56 21.30 8.55
N SER A 141 -29.81 20.37 7.62
CA SER A 141 -29.36 20.47 6.22
C SER A 141 -30.14 21.51 5.40
N LYS A 142 -31.39 21.85 5.79
CA LYS A 142 -32.13 22.98 5.21
C LYS A 142 -31.50 24.35 5.50
N GLN A 143 -30.64 24.48 6.51
CA GLN A 143 -30.05 25.77 6.92
C GLN A 143 -28.60 25.99 6.45
N LYS A 144 -27.89 24.98 5.93
CA LYS A 144 -26.54 25.14 5.37
C LYS A 144 -26.46 24.53 3.98
N LYS A 145 -26.74 25.33 2.94
CA LYS A 145 -26.24 25.07 1.58
C LYS A 145 -24.76 25.47 1.58
N PRO A 146 -23.79 24.54 1.53
CA PRO A 146 -22.42 24.94 1.26
C PRO A 146 -22.35 25.44 -0.19
N SER A 147 -21.67 26.56 -0.41
CA SER A 147 -21.31 27.04 -1.75
C SER A 147 -20.50 25.94 -2.45
N ARG A 148 -21.11 25.25 -3.42
CA ARG A 148 -20.42 24.27 -4.26
C ARG A 148 -19.29 24.98 -4.99
N THR A 149 -18.06 24.65 -4.63
CA THR A 149 -16.86 25.14 -5.31
C THR A 149 -16.52 24.17 -6.45
N ILE A 150 -15.97 24.64 -7.56
CA ILE A 150 -15.58 23.80 -8.71
C ILE A 150 -14.72 22.60 -8.25
N LEU A 151 -13.81 22.84 -7.30
CA LEU A 151 -12.99 21.80 -6.67
C LEU A 151 -13.83 20.68 -6.02
N THR A 152 -14.91 21.02 -5.32
CA THR A 152 -15.78 20.01 -4.68
C THR A 152 -16.52 19.15 -5.70
N SER A 153 -16.93 19.72 -6.83
CA SER A 153 -17.57 18.99 -7.92
C SER A 153 -16.61 18.03 -8.64
N LEU A 154 -15.37 18.46 -8.90
CA LEU A 154 -14.34 17.59 -9.48
C LEU A 154 -13.97 16.44 -8.55
N LEU A 155 -13.87 16.69 -7.24
CA LEU A 155 -13.62 15.63 -6.25
C LEU A 155 -14.79 14.65 -6.15
N ASP A 156 -16.04 15.12 -6.30
CA ASP A 156 -17.23 14.26 -6.34
C ASP A 156 -17.24 13.37 -7.60
N GLU A 157 -16.79 13.89 -8.74
CA GLU A 157 -16.67 13.13 -9.99
C GLU A 157 -15.57 12.05 -9.89
N LEU A 158 -14.41 12.39 -9.33
CA LEU A 158 -13.32 11.43 -9.09
C LEU A 158 -13.70 10.33 -8.09
N GLN A 159 -14.59 10.60 -7.13
CA GLN A 159 -15.07 9.60 -6.17
C GLN A 159 -15.96 8.52 -6.84
N GLN A 160 -16.67 8.87 -7.90
CA GLN A 160 -17.58 7.96 -8.60
C GLN A 160 -16.84 6.85 -9.36
N TRP A 161 -15.56 7.06 -9.67
CA TRP A 161 -14.74 6.02 -10.26
C TRP A 161 -14.45 4.93 -9.22
N GLN A 162 -15.23 3.86 -9.27
CA GLN A 162 -15.10 2.70 -8.39
C GLN A 162 -14.99 1.43 -9.23
N VAL A 163 -14.15 0.51 -8.78
CA VAL A 163 -13.95 -0.81 -9.38
C VAL A 163 -14.50 -1.90 -8.46
N PRO A 164 -14.91 -3.05 -9.00
CA PRO A 164 -15.26 -4.21 -8.19
C PRO A 164 -14.10 -4.63 -7.29
N HIS A 165 -14.36 -4.98 -6.03
CA HIS A 165 -13.32 -5.48 -5.12
C HIS A 165 -12.67 -6.78 -5.64
N ASP A 166 -13.39 -7.58 -6.43
CA ASP A 166 -12.86 -8.78 -7.09
C ASP A 166 -11.66 -8.49 -7.99
N TRP A 167 -11.51 -7.26 -8.50
CA TRP A 167 -10.34 -6.88 -9.30
C TRP A 167 -9.03 -6.93 -8.50
N PHE A 168 -9.07 -7.20 -7.21
CA PHE A 168 -7.91 -7.43 -6.36
C PHE A 168 -6.93 -8.49 -6.91
N TRP A 169 -7.42 -9.52 -7.62
CA TRP A 169 -6.53 -10.52 -8.25
C TRP A 169 -5.62 -9.91 -9.33
N THR A 170 -6.02 -8.80 -9.95
CA THR A 170 -5.25 -8.15 -11.04
C THR A 170 -3.88 -7.66 -10.59
N PHE A 171 -3.75 -7.25 -9.32
CA PHE A 171 -2.46 -6.87 -8.73
C PHE A 171 -1.46 -8.02 -8.74
N TYR A 172 -1.92 -9.20 -8.34
CA TYR A 172 -1.06 -10.37 -8.22
C TYR A 172 -0.80 -11.05 -9.56
N ALA A 173 -1.78 -11.02 -10.47
CA ALA A 173 -1.55 -11.44 -11.85
C ALA A 173 -0.47 -10.57 -12.52
N LEU A 174 -0.55 -9.25 -12.33
CA LEU A 174 0.50 -8.33 -12.77
C LEU A 174 1.85 -8.65 -12.10
N SER A 175 1.88 -8.87 -10.78
CA SER A 175 3.11 -9.22 -10.05
C SER A 175 3.78 -10.50 -10.56
N VAL A 176 3.00 -11.57 -10.79
CA VAL A 176 3.50 -12.84 -11.33
C VAL A 176 3.98 -12.67 -12.77
N THR A 177 3.24 -11.92 -13.59
CA THR A 177 3.60 -11.65 -14.99
C THR A 177 4.91 -10.87 -15.08
N LEU A 178 5.05 -9.81 -14.28
CA LEU A 178 6.30 -9.03 -14.20
C LEU A 178 7.46 -9.88 -13.66
N SER A 179 7.20 -10.78 -12.71
CA SER A 179 8.22 -11.71 -12.19
C SER A 179 8.69 -12.72 -13.23
N ALA A 180 7.86 -13.08 -14.21
CA ALA A 180 8.27 -13.90 -15.35
C ALA A 180 8.96 -13.08 -16.46
N PHE A 181 8.53 -11.84 -16.67
CA PHE A 181 9.09 -10.92 -17.67
C PHE A 181 10.56 -10.60 -17.43
N TRP A 182 10.91 -10.20 -16.19
CA TRP A 182 12.25 -9.67 -15.91
C TRP A 182 13.41 -10.66 -16.08
N PRO A 183 13.34 -11.94 -15.66
CA PRO A 183 14.40 -12.90 -15.97
C PRO A 183 14.62 -13.04 -17.48
N GLY A 184 13.53 -13.11 -18.26
CA GLY A 184 13.56 -13.11 -19.72
C GLY A 184 14.36 -11.93 -20.27
N GLU A 185 14.01 -10.75 -19.81
CA GLU A 185 14.49 -9.50 -20.39
C GLU A 185 15.89 -9.11 -19.86
N ALA A 186 16.13 -9.18 -18.56
CA ALA A 186 17.37 -8.76 -17.90
C ALA A 186 18.45 -9.84 -17.85
N MET A 187 18.08 -11.13 -17.70
CA MET A 187 19.06 -12.22 -17.66
C MET A 187 19.29 -12.80 -19.06
N PHE A 188 18.24 -13.32 -19.71
CA PHE A 188 18.41 -14.13 -20.91
C PHE A 188 18.64 -13.31 -22.19
N LEU A 189 17.92 -12.21 -22.36
CA LEU A 189 17.89 -11.46 -23.61
C LEU A 189 18.73 -10.18 -23.60
N HIS A 190 19.05 -9.63 -22.42
CA HIS A 190 19.62 -8.28 -22.29
C HIS A 190 18.87 -7.28 -23.19
N GLY A 191 17.55 -7.28 -23.05
CA GLY A 191 16.65 -6.60 -23.97
C GLY A 191 16.71 -5.08 -23.87
N PRO A 192 15.90 -4.39 -24.72
CA PRO A 192 15.89 -2.93 -24.77
C PRO A 192 15.31 -2.28 -23.50
N VAL A 193 14.46 -2.96 -22.73
CA VAL A 193 13.84 -2.41 -21.52
C VAL A 193 14.85 -2.42 -20.36
N TYR A 194 15.61 -3.49 -20.20
CA TYR A 194 16.76 -3.59 -19.31
C TYR A 194 17.81 -2.58 -19.70
N GLY A 195 18.15 -2.46 -20.98
CA GLY A 195 19.09 -1.43 -21.47
C GLY A 195 18.68 -0.03 -21.04
N LEU A 196 17.40 0.33 -21.23
CA LEU A 196 16.88 1.64 -20.82
C LEU A 196 17.00 1.86 -19.30
N ILE A 197 16.65 0.86 -18.49
CA ILE A 197 16.70 0.98 -17.03
C ILE A 197 18.14 0.98 -16.53
N ARG A 198 19.02 0.20 -17.16
CA ARG A 198 20.45 0.19 -16.88
C ARG A 198 21.07 1.55 -17.13
N ASP A 199 20.81 2.12 -18.30
CA ASP A 199 21.36 3.42 -18.68
C ASP A 199 20.76 4.56 -17.83
N SER A 200 19.60 4.32 -17.23
CA SER A 200 18.94 5.22 -16.26
C SER A 200 19.28 4.89 -14.80
N ALA A 201 20.01 3.81 -14.52
CA ALA A 201 20.45 3.50 -13.17
C ALA A 201 21.65 4.40 -12.87
N GLY A 202 21.57 5.21 -11.82
CA GLY A 202 22.72 6.01 -11.38
C GLY A 202 23.94 5.14 -11.06
N PRO A 203 25.12 5.74 -10.79
CA PRO A 203 26.33 5.00 -10.49
C PRO A 203 26.15 4.15 -9.22
N LEU A 204 25.96 2.84 -9.40
CA LEU A 204 25.87 1.86 -8.33
C LEU A 204 27.28 1.42 -7.94
N ALA A 205 27.84 2.04 -6.89
CA ALA A 205 29.15 1.67 -6.36
C ALA A 205 29.18 0.24 -5.77
N THR A 206 28.04 -0.25 -5.29
CA THR A 206 27.88 -1.60 -4.74
C THR A 206 26.53 -2.17 -5.15
N SER A 207 26.43 -3.50 -5.23
CA SER A 207 25.19 -4.21 -5.57
C SER A 207 25.06 -5.47 -4.70
N MET A 208 23.87 -6.09 -4.76
CA MET A 208 23.67 -7.43 -4.21
C MET A 208 24.45 -8.46 -5.03
N THR A 209 24.65 -9.66 -4.50
CA THR A 209 25.21 -10.77 -5.27
C THR A 209 24.16 -11.37 -6.21
N PHE A 210 24.61 -12.04 -7.27
CA PHE A 210 23.71 -12.76 -8.18
C PHE A 210 22.86 -13.83 -7.46
N GLU A 211 23.41 -14.49 -6.44
CA GLU A 211 22.66 -15.45 -5.61
C GLU A 211 21.57 -14.76 -4.78
N GLN A 212 21.85 -13.60 -4.17
CA GLN A 212 20.82 -12.82 -3.47
C GLN A 212 19.71 -12.38 -4.42
N LEU A 213 20.06 -11.98 -5.65
CA LEU A 213 19.11 -11.60 -6.68
C LEU A 213 18.19 -12.78 -7.02
N LYS A 214 18.73 -13.96 -7.31
CA LYS A 214 17.94 -15.18 -7.57
C LYS A 214 16.99 -15.51 -6.42
N VAL A 215 17.48 -15.51 -5.18
CA VAL A 215 16.66 -15.81 -4.00
C VAL A 215 15.53 -14.79 -3.83
N THR A 216 15.85 -13.50 -3.97
CA THR A 216 14.85 -12.43 -3.85
C THR A 216 13.77 -12.54 -4.93
N TRP A 217 14.16 -12.83 -6.17
CA TRP A 217 13.24 -13.08 -7.27
C TRP A 217 12.30 -14.25 -6.98
N VAL A 218 12.83 -15.38 -6.51
CA VAL A 218 11.99 -16.53 -6.12
C VAL A 218 11.03 -16.16 -4.99
N MET A 219 11.49 -15.43 -3.98
CA MET A 219 10.62 -14.96 -2.88
C MET A 219 9.48 -14.07 -3.41
N LEU A 220 9.76 -13.15 -4.33
CA LEU A 220 8.75 -12.30 -4.99
C LEU A 220 7.76 -13.14 -5.80
N LEU A 221 8.24 -14.09 -6.60
CA LEU A 221 7.39 -14.97 -7.39
C LEU A 221 6.50 -15.85 -6.52
N VAL A 222 7.04 -16.44 -5.45
CA VAL A 222 6.29 -17.25 -4.48
C VAL A 222 5.24 -16.41 -3.77
N GLN A 223 5.60 -15.19 -3.33
CA GLN A 223 4.64 -14.27 -2.71
C GLN A 223 3.52 -13.89 -3.67
N GLY A 224 3.86 -13.43 -4.89
CA GLY A 224 2.89 -13.06 -5.91
C GLY A 224 2.00 -14.23 -6.33
N GLY A 225 2.58 -15.40 -6.54
CA GLY A 225 1.87 -16.62 -6.91
C GLY A 225 0.92 -17.11 -5.83
N ARG A 226 1.35 -17.14 -4.57
CA ARG A 226 0.49 -17.49 -3.42
C ARG A 226 -0.69 -16.50 -3.32
N ARG A 227 -0.42 -15.19 -3.39
CA ARG A 227 -1.46 -14.16 -3.26
C ARG A 227 -2.43 -14.17 -4.44
N LEU A 228 -1.96 -14.50 -5.65
CA LEU A 228 -2.82 -14.73 -6.82
C LEU A 228 -3.72 -15.94 -6.61
N TYR A 229 -3.14 -17.07 -6.21
CA TYR A 229 -3.88 -18.29 -5.90
C TYR A 229 -4.98 -18.03 -4.85
N GLU A 230 -4.63 -17.41 -3.72
CA GLU A 230 -5.58 -17.01 -2.68
C GLU A 230 -6.70 -16.11 -3.23
N SER A 231 -6.36 -15.12 -4.05
CA SER A 231 -7.34 -14.16 -4.57
C SER A 231 -8.30 -14.78 -5.58
N LEU A 232 -7.88 -15.81 -6.32
CA LEU A 232 -8.75 -16.53 -7.25
C LEU A 232 -9.65 -17.51 -6.50
N ILE A 233 -9.07 -18.31 -5.60
CA ILE A 233 -9.82 -19.33 -4.84
C ILE A 233 -10.81 -18.69 -3.87
N PHE A 234 -10.42 -17.65 -3.13
CA PHE A 234 -11.35 -17.02 -2.17
C PHE A 234 -12.52 -16.29 -2.87
N VAL A 235 -12.34 -15.82 -4.11
CA VAL A 235 -13.44 -15.28 -4.93
C VAL A 235 -14.38 -16.39 -5.37
N GLU A 236 -13.84 -17.54 -5.79
CA GLU A 236 -14.64 -18.72 -6.14
C GLU A 236 -15.46 -19.23 -4.95
N TRP A 237 -14.94 -19.11 -3.72
CA TRP A 237 -15.65 -19.49 -2.49
C TRP A 237 -16.81 -18.54 -2.13
N GLU A 238 -16.78 -17.30 -2.61
CA GLU A 238 -17.83 -16.30 -2.41
C GLU A 238 -19.01 -16.52 -3.37
N GLU A 239 -18.75 -17.11 -4.55
CA GLU A 239 -19.74 -17.38 -5.60
C GLU A 239 -20.67 -18.57 -5.26
N PHE A 240 -20.21 -19.54 -4.47
CA PHE A 240 -20.98 -20.75 -4.14
C PHE A 240 -22.00 -20.58 -3.00
N GLY A 241 -22.09 -19.40 -2.35
CA GLY A 241 -22.78 -19.23 -1.06
C GLY A 241 -23.83 -18.14 -0.93
N THR A 242 -23.87 -17.12 -1.80
CA THR A 242 -24.75 -15.93 -1.60
C THR A 242 -24.93 -15.13 -2.88
N ASP A 243 -26.07 -14.41 -3.00
CA ASP A 243 -26.25 -13.36 -4.01
C ASP A 243 -25.09 -12.34 -3.91
N LYS A 244 -24.38 -12.17 -5.03
CA LYS A 244 -23.08 -11.51 -5.13
C LYS A 244 -23.17 -10.01 -4.81
N ILE A 245 -23.10 -9.61 -3.54
CA ILE A 245 -22.92 -8.20 -3.17
C ILE A 245 -21.45 -7.82 -3.36
N MET A 246 -21.12 -7.38 -4.58
CA MET A 246 -19.82 -6.83 -4.92
C MET A 246 -19.52 -5.58 -4.10
N SER A 247 -18.69 -5.71 -3.08
CA SER A 247 -18.05 -4.56 -2.45
C SER A 247 -17.27 -3.79 -3.50
N LYS A 248 -17.37 -2.45 -3.49
CA LYS A 248 -16.66 -1.59 -4.43
C LYS A 248 -15.44 -0.95 -3.76
N MET A 249 -14.33 -0.85 -4.49
CA MET A 249 -13.12 -0.11 -4.10
C MET A 249 -13.00 1.15 -4.97
N TRP A 250 -12.50 2.24 -4.41
CA TRP A 250 -12.19 3.43 -5.20
C TRP A 250 -11.13 3.12 -6.27
N GLY A 251 -11.40 3.49 -7.52
CA GLY A 251 -10.56 3.19 -8.69
C GLY A 251 -9.16 3.78 -8.59
N GLY A 252 -9.00 4.92 -7.89
CA GLY A 252 -7.68 5.50 -7.64
C GLY A 252 -6.80 4.65 -6.73
N HIS A 253 -7.36 3.96 -5.73
CA HIS A 253 -6.60 2.97 -4.96
C HIS A 253 -6.17 1.79 -5.81
N TRP A 254 -7.03 1.38 -6.75
CA TRP A 254 -6.69 0.33 -7.69
C TRP A 254 -5.56 0.75 -8.64
N ALA A 255 -5.65 1.91 -9.27
CA ALA A 255 -4.56 2.43 -10.11
C ALA A 255 -3.25 2.59 -9.33
N MET A 256 -3.30 3.12 -8.11
CA MET A 256 -2.13 3.24 -7.24
C MET A 256 -1.53 1.87 -6.88
N GLY A 257 -2.37 0.85 -6.65
CA GLY A 257 -1.92 -0.53 -6.44
C GLY A 257 -1.17 -1.07 -7.65
N LEU A 258 -1.70 -0.91 -8.87
CA LEU A 258 -1.00 -1.34 -10.10
C LEU A 258 0.34 -0.62 -10.28
N ALA A 259 0.35 0.70 -10.09
CA ALA A 259 1.57 1.50 -10.17
C ALA A 259 2.61 1.04 -9.15
N PHE A 260 2.19 0.69 -7.92
CA PHE A 260 3.06 0.15 -6.89
C PHE A 260 3.69 -1.20 -7.30
N TYR A 261 2.93 -2.13 -7.90
CA TYR A 261 3.48 -3.41 -8.36
C TYR A 261 4.45 -3.25 -9.54
N ILE A 262 4.16 -2.33 -10.47
CA ILE A 262 5.08 -2.00 -11.58
C ILE A 262 6.38 -1.44 -11.02
N ALA A 263 6.29 -0.42 -10.16
CA ALA A 263 7.45 0.22 -9.54
C ALA A 263 8.26 -0.78 -8.71
N THR A 264 7.61 -1.66 -7.95
CA THR A 264 8.28 -2.67 -7.11
C THR A 264 8.96 -3.75 -7.93
N SER A 265 8.40 -4.10 -9.09
CA SER A 265 9.10 -4.96 -10.03
C SER A 265 10.41 -4.33 -10.49
N VAL A 266 10.41 -3.06 -10.91
CA VAL A 266 11.63 -2.34 -11.32
C VAL A 266 12.61 -2.17 -10.15
N ALA A 267 12.11 -1.77 -8.99
CA ALA A 267 12.90 -1.47 -7.78
C ALA A 267 13.79 -2.63 -7.32
N PHE A 268 13.30 -3.86 -7.48
CA PHE A 268 14.09 -5.04 -7.15
C PHE A 268 15.25 -5.25 -8.14
N TRP A 269 14.97 -5.18 -9.45
CA TRP A 269 15.97 -5.46 -10.49
C TRP A 269 17.01 -4.35 -10.65
N ILE A 270 16.61 -3.09 -10.47
CA ILE A 270 17.49 -1.94 -10.70
C ILE A 270 18.72 -1.91 -9.77
N GLU A 271 18.59 -2.31 -8.50
CA GLU A 271 19.75 -2.40 -7.60
C GLU A 271 20.63 -3.64 -7.87
N GLY A 272 20.13 -4.58 -8.69
CA GLY A 272 20.81 -5.81 -9.07
C GLY A 272 21.60 -5.72 -10.38
N ILE A 273 21.53 -4.59 -11.10
CA ILE A 273 22.16 -4.40 -12.41
C ILE A 273 23.66 -4.79 -12.41
N PRO A 274 24.51 -4.28 -11.49
CA PRO A 274 25.93 -4.64 -11.51
C PRO A 274 26.16 -6.14 -11.27
N ALA A 275 25.28 -6.80 -10.51
CA ALA A 275 25.35 -8.24 -10.27
C ALA A 275 25.03 -9.05 -11.53
N ILE A 276 24.09 -8.56 -12.35
CA ILE A 276 23.71 -9.15 -13.64
C ILE A 276 24.85 -8.96 -14.64
N GLU A 277 25.39 -7.75 -14.76
CA GLU A 277 26.46 -7.45 -15.73
C GLU A 277 27.77 -8.18 -15.42
N ALA A 278 28.07 -8.39 -14.14
CA ALA A 278 29.26 -9.12 -13.72
C ALA A 278 29.14 -10.65 -13.91
N HIS A 279 27.93 -11.19 -14.08
CA HIS A 279 27.68 -12.63 -14.07
C HIS A 279 27.47 -13.20 -15.48
N LYS A 280 28.18 -14.28 -15.82
CA LYS A 280 27.98 -15.01 -17.08
C LYS A 280 27.01 -16.16 -16.83
N LEU A 281 25.83 -16.09 -17.44
CA LEU A 281 24.81 -17.11 -17.28
C LEU A 281 25.31 -18.49 -17.73
N SER A 282 25.03 -19.48 -16.89
CA SER A 282 25.36 -20.88 -17.11
C SER A 282 24.18 -21.76 -16.68
N TYR A 283 24.10 -22.98 -17.23
CA TYR A 283 23.11 -23.98 -16.80
C TYR A 283 23.20 -24.31 -15.30
N ARG A 284 24.36 -24.06 -14.67
CA ARG A 284 24.58 -24.25 -13.23
C ARG A 284 23.86 -23.23 -12.36
N ASP A 285 23.40 -22.12 -12.93
CA ASP A 285 22.70 -21.07 -12.17
C ASP A 285 21.30 -21.49 -11.69
N VAL A 286 20.77 -22.59 -12.24
CA VAL A 286 19.55 -23.27 -11.74
C VAL A 286 19.78 -23.85 -10.34
N ILE A 287 21.03 -24.16 -9.99
CA ILE A 287 21.40 -24.67 -8.68
C ILE A 287 21.74 -23.48 -7.77
N PHE A 288 21.13 -23.46 -6.58
CA PHE A 288 21.46 -22.47 -5.56
C PHE A 288 22.79 -22.80 -4.91
N ASN A 289 23.67 -21.80 -4.84
CA ASN A 289 24.93 -21.93 -4.11
C ASN A 289 24.70 -21.86 -2.60
N ARG A 290 25.76 -22.10 -1.82
CA ARG A 290 25.69 -22.11 -0.35
C ARG A 290 25.11 -20.78 0.18
N PRO A 291 24.00 -20.82 0.94
CA PRO A 291 23.35 -19.60 1.39
C PRO A 291 24.18 -18.90 2.47
N THR A 292 24.17 -17.57 2.46
CA THR A 292 24.76 -16.77 3.53
C THR A 292 23.83 -16.78 4.76
N MET A 293 24.36 -16.44 5.95
CA MET A 293 23.53 -16.28 7.15
C MET A 293 22.41 -15.24 6.97
N ARG A 294 22.69 -14.18 6.20
CA ARG A 294 21.69 -13.19 5.79
C ARG A 294 20.57 -13.83 4.98
N THR A 295 20.92 -14.60 3.95
CA THR A 295 19.95 -15.31 3.12
C THR A 295 19.09 -16.25 3.96
N ILE A 296 19.70 -17.03 4.85
CA ILE A 296 18.98 -17.94 5.75
C ILE A 296 17.99 -17.17 6.62
N PHE A 297 18.45 -16.12 7.30
CA PHE A 297 17.60 -15.31 8.18
C PHE A 297 16.42 -14.67 7.42
N SER A 298 16.70 -14.04 6.28
CA SER A 298 15.66 -13.41 5.45
C SER A 298 14.64 -14.40 4.92
N VAL A 299 15.08 -15.58 4.45
CA VAL A 299 14.17 -16.63 3.96
C VAL A 299 13.31 -17.18 5.10
N LEU A 300 13.87 -17.40 6.29
CA LEU A 300 13.09 -17.83 7.46
C LEU A 300 12.05 -16.78 7.86
N LEU A 301 12.44 -15.50 7.95
CA LEU A 301 11.53 -14.40 8.22
C LEU A 301 10.40 -14.33 7.19
N PHE A 302 10.74 -14.48 5.91
CA PHE A 302 9.76 -14.50 4.83
C PHE A 302 8.78 -15.66 4.94
N ILE A 303 9.26 -16.89 5.16
CA ILE A 303 8.39 -18.08 5.26
C ILE A 303 7.42 -17.92 6.43
N LEU A 304 7.92 -17.49 7.61
CA LEU A 304 7.08 -17.29 8.79
C LEU A 304 6.04 -16.18 8.56
N ALA A 305 6.44 -15.04 8.00
CA ALA A 305 5.53 -13.93 7.75
C ALA A 305 4.51 -14.27 6.65
N SER A 306 4.96 -14.91 5.56
CA SER A 306 4.11 -15.33 4.43
C SER A 306 3.09 -16.39 4.86
N GLY A 307 3.50 -17.38 5.67
CA GLY A 307 2.61 -18.39 6.24
C GLY A 307 1.60 -17.78 7.21
N PHE A 308 2.05 -16.97 8.16
CA PHE A 308 1.14 -16.31 9.12
C PHE A 308 0.11 -15.39 8.42
N GLN A 309 0.55 -14.70 7.36
CA GLN A 309 -0.36 -13.94 6.53
C GLN A 309 -1.41 -14.82 5.85
N HIS A 310 -0.99 -15.94 5.24
CA HIS A 310 -1.89 -16.90 4.61
C HIS A 310 -2.95 -17.38 5.59
N ASP A 311 -2.55 -17.81 6.79
CA ASP A 311 -3.45 -18.30 7.83
C ASP A 311 -4.51 -17.26 8.21
N CYS A 312 -4.09 -16.00 8.34
CA CYS A 312 -5.00 -14.89 8.61
C CYS A 312 -5.99 -14.65 7.47
N HIS A 313 -5.57 -14.70 6.20
CA HIS A 313 -6.49 -14.53 5.08
C HIS A 313 -7.47 -15.71 4.96
N SER A 314 -6.98 -16.94 5.10
CA SER A 314 -7.80 -18.16 5.10
C SER A 314 -8.86 -18.09 6.21
N TYR A 315 -8.48 -17.66 7.42
CA TYR A 315 -9.43 -17.47 8.52
C TYR A 315 -10.48 -16.37 8.22
N LEU A 316 -10.08 -15.23 7.66
CA LEU A 316 -11.01 -14.16 7.30
C LEU A 316 -11.97 -14.58 6.17
N ALA A 317 -11.50 -15.34 5.20
CA ALA A 317 -12.34 -15.91 4.14
C ALA A 317 -13.35 -16.92 4.72
N TYR A 318 -12.89 -17.78 5.65
CA TYR A 318 -13.77 -18.70 6.36
C TYR A 318 -14.87 -17.98 7.16
N LEU A 319 -14.56 -16.88 7.84
CA LEU A 319 -15.55 -16.11 8.60
C LEU A 319 -16.67 -15.54 7.73
N LYS A 320 -16.36 -15.14 6.49
CA LYS A 320 -17.37 -14.65 5.53
C LYS A 320 -18.33 -15.74 5.06
N ARG A 321 -17.87 -17.00 5.02
CA ARG A 321 -18.66 -18.14 4.53
C ARG A 321 -19.74 -18.59 5.52
N GLN A 322 -19.53 -18.38 6.82
CA GLN A 322 -20.47 -18.91 7.80
C GLN A 322 -21.82 -18.18 7.72
N PRO A 323 -22.94 -18.90 7.53
CA PRO A 323 -24.26 -18.28 7.61
C PRO A 323 -24.43 -17.61 8.98
N ALA A 324 -25.26 -16.56 9.02
CA ALA A 324 -25.78 -16.06 10.29
C ALA A 324 -26.45 -17.24 10.96
N THR A 325 -25.91 -17.71 12.09
CA THR A 325 -26.45 -18.87 12.78
C THR A 325 -27.92 -18.61 13.11
N ASP A 326 -28.79 -19.43 12.54
CA ASP A 326 -30.18 -19.55 12.94
C ASP A 326 -30.25 -19.79 14.45
N LYS A 327 -31.18 -19.07 15.08
CA LYS A 327 -31.54 -19.27 16.48
C LYS A 327 -31.97 -20.73 16.67
N SER A 328 -31.24 -21.46 17.51
CA SER A 328 -31.69 -22.59 18.33
C SER A 328 -32.93 -23.34 17.83
N SER A 329 -32.75 -24.37 17.00
CA SER A 329 -33.68 -25.50 16.94
C SER A 329 -33.21 -26.59 17.89
N SER A 330 -33.41 -26.38 19.19
CA SER A 330 -33.53 -27.52 20.11
C SER A 330 -34.92 -28.11 19.92
N SER A 331 -34.97 -29.21 19.19
CA SER A 331 -36.06 -30.19 19.25
C SER A 331 -36.22 -30.68 20.69
N ASP A 332 -37.38 -30.43 21.29
CA ASP A 332 -37.93 -31.31 22.34
C ASP A 332 -39.46 -31.26 22.26
N ASP A 333 -40.04 -32.47 22.19
CA ASP A 333 -41.45 -32.76 22.03
C ASP A 333 -42.23 -32.67 23.36
N SER A 334 -43.45 -32.10 23.27
CA SER A 334 -44.67 -32.39 24.08
C SER A 334 -44.82 -31.78 25.52
N PRO A 335 -46.03 -31.79 26.14
CA PRO A 335 -47.03 -30.72 25.97
C PRO A 335 -47.53 -30.06 27.28
N ALA A 336 -48.05 -28.84 27.13
CA ALA A 336 -48.99 -28.07 27.97
C ALA A 336 -49.08 -28.30 29.50
N THR A 337 -48.71 -27.28 30.29
CA THR A 337 -49.50 -26.82 31.45
C THR A 337 -49.10 -25.39 31.89
N SER A 338 -50.06 -24.69 32.52
CA SER A 338 -50.11 -23.27 32.85
C SER A 338 -49.17 -22.80 33.98
N SER A 339 -48.78 -21.51 33.96
CA SER A 339 -48.88 -20.53 35.08
C SER A 339 -47.87 -19.37 35.00
N LEU A 340 -48.24 -18.22 35.59
CA LEU A 340 -47.53 -16.93 35.62
C LEU A 340 -46.20 -16.96 36.41
N THR A 341 -45.22 -16.13 36.04
CA THR A 341 -44.69 -14.94 36.79
C THR A 341 -43.21 -14.57 36.50
N LYS A 342 -42.99 -13.26 36.28
CA LYS A 342 -41.88 -12.36 36.66
C LYS A 342 -40.37 -12.73 36.53
N SER A 343 -39.69 -11.87 35.76
CA SER A 343 -38.41 -11.15 36.01
C SER A 343 -37.13 -11.90 36.42
N SER A 344 -36.06 -11.77 35.63
CA SER A 344 -34.86 -10.97 35.98
C SER A 344 -33.77 -11.05 34.91
N SER A 345 -32.84 -10.10 35.00
CA SER A 345 -31.87 -9.61 34.02
C SER A 345 -30.56 -10.40 33.88
N SER A 346 -30.08 -10.46 32.62
CA SER A 346 -28.68 -10.33 32.13
C SER A 346 -27.68 -11.51 32.28
N PRO A 347 -26.52 -11.48 31.59
CA PRO A 347 -26.30 -11.47 30.12
C PRO A 347 -25.37 -12.66 29.72
N THR A 348 -25.28 -13.14 28.48
CA THR A 348 -24.27 -12.70 27.49
C THR A 348 -24.31 -13.71 26.34
N SER A 349 -24.81 -13.30 25.19
CA SER A 349 -24.62 -14.03 23.93
C SER A 349 -24.15 -13.02 22.88
N PRO A 350 -23.24 -13.37 21.97
CA PRO A 350 -22.73 -12.44 20.98
C PRO A 350 -23.90 -12.00 20.07
N GLU A 351 -24.29 -10.73 20.17
CA GLU A 351 -25.36 -10.17 19.34
C GLU A 351 -24.92 -10.14 17.87
N ILE A 352 -25.53 -11.02 17.08
CA ILE A 352 -25.47 -11.00 15.63
C ILE A 352 -26.39 -9.88 15.16
N PHE A 353 -25.80 -8.80 14.66
CA PHE A 353 -26.56 -7.67 14.15
C PHE A 353 -26.64 -7.78 12.61
N THR A 354 -27.81 -8.11 12.09
CA THR A 354 -28.09 -8.27 10.64
C THR A 354 -28.55 -6.96 10.01
N GLN A 355 -27.90 -6.52 8.94
CA GLN A 355 -28.39 -5.45 8.07
C GLN A 355 -27.97 -5.78 6.63
N GLY A 356 -28.95 -5.90 5.72
CA GLY A 356 -28.74 -6.06 4.27
C GLY A 356 -27.75 -7.14 3.88
N ASP A 357 -28.20 -8.40 3.89
CA ASP A 357 -27.63 -9.61 3.25
C ASP A 357 -26.14 -9.95 3.42
N THR A 358 -25.34 -9.20 4.19
CA THR A 358 -23.96 -9.60 4.55
C THR A 358 -23.73 -9.53 6.06
N THR A 359 -23.66 -10.71 6.69
CA THR A 359 -23.38 -10.84 8.12
C THR A 359 -21.87 -10.83 8.36
N TYR A 360 -21.32 -9.69 8.74
CA TYR A 360 -19.93 -9.61 9.16
C TYR A 360 -19.75 -10.11 10.60
N LYS A 361 -18.71 -10.92 10.84
CA LYS A 361 -18.35 -11.44 12.17
C LYS A 361 -17.03 -10.83 12.65
N LEU A 362 -16.91 -10.59 13.95
CA LEU A 362 -15.66 -10.12 14.56
C LEU A 362 -14.64 -11.27 14.61
N PRO A 363 -13.39 -11.07 14.15
CA PRO A 363 -12.33 -12.07 14.29
C PRO A 363 -12.03 -12.40 15.76
N THR A 364 -12.13 -13.68 16.13
CA THR A 364 -11.88 -14.17 17.50
C THR A 364 -10.61 -15.01 17.64
N HIS A 365 -9.98 -15.39 16.53
CA HIS A 365 -8.72 -16.15 16.53
C HIS A 365 -7.63 -15.45 17.36
N PRO A 366 -6.76 -16.17 18.10
CA PRO A 366 -5.74 -15.58 18.98
C PRO A 366 -4.87 -14.51 18.31
N ALA A 367 -4.55 -14.68 17.02
CA ALA A 367 -3.81 -13.69 16.23
C ALA A 367 -4.50 -12.30 16.17
N PHE A 368 -5.83 -12.24 16.25
CA PHE A 368 -6.65 -11.02 16.16
C PHE A 368 -7.11 -10.49 17.53
N GLN A 369 -6.73 -11.15 18.63
CA GLN A 369 -7.03 -10.65 19.97
C GLN A 369 -6.23 -9.38 20.31
N PRO A 370 -4.89 -9.37 20.17
CA PRO A 370 -4.10 -8.18 20.49
C PRO A 370 -4.13 -7.13 19.37
N ILE A 371 -4.34 -7.54 18.11
CA ILE A 371 -4.15 -6.68 16.93
C ILE A 371 -5.37 -6.77 16.00
N ILE A 372 -5.77 -5.66 15.39
CA ILE A 372 -6.88 -5.57 14.44
C ILE A 372 -6.56 -6.28 13.12
N SER A 373 -5.38 -6.02 12.55
CA SER A 373 -4.97 -6.55 11.25
C SER A 373 -3.58 -7.22 11.30
N PRO A 374 -3.44 -8.39 11.95
CA PRO A 374 -2.15 -9.11 12.06
C PRO A 374 -1.53 -9.46 10.70
N HIS A 375 -2.35 -9.75 9.68
CA HIS A 375 -1.91 -10.03 8.31
C HIS A 375 -1.22 -8.84 7.62
N TYR A 376 -1.52 -7.61 8.04
CA TYR A 376 -0.84 -6.42 7.53
C TYR A 376 0.56 -6.28 8.11
N THR A 377 0.73 -6.60 9.39
CA THR A 377 2.04 -6.69 10.04
C THR A 377 2.91 -7.73 9.35
N ALA A 378 2.30 -8.88 9.02
CA ALA A 378 2.95 -9.93 8.28
C ALA A 378 3.43 -9.47 6.88
N GLU A 379 2.62 -8.70 6.15
CA GLU A 379 3.04 -8.12 4.86
C GLU A 379 4.28 -7.22 5.05
N VAL A 380 4.31 -6.36 6.08
CA VAL A 380 5.48 -5.50 6.34
C VAL A 380 6.75 -6.34 6.58
N PHE A 381 6.64 -7.46 7.32
CA PHE A 381 7.77 -8.38 7.53
C PHE A 381 8.21 -9.10 6.25
N ILE A 382 7.30 -9.37 5.31
CA ILE A 382 7.65 -9.90 3.99
C ILE A 382 8.51 -8.89 3.22
N TYR A 383 8.16 -7.60 3.23
CA TYR A 383 8.97 -6.55 2.62
C TYR A 383 10.29 -6.33 3.35
N LEU A 384 10.32 -6.46 4.68
CA LEU A 384 11.57 -6.44 5.45
C LEU A 384 12.50 -7.58 5.02
N ALA A 385 11.97 -8.80 4.90
CA ALA A 385 12.75 -9.94 4.44
C ALA A 385 13.35 -9.70 3.05
N LEU A 386 12.54 -9.18 2.11
CA LEU A 386 12.99 -8.79 0.77
C LEU A 386 14.10 -7.74 0.80
N ALA A 387 13.94 -6.71 1.63
CA ALA A 387 14.93 -5.64 1.77
C ALA A 387 16.23 -6.12 2.43
N LEU A 388 16.15 -7.08 3.35
CA LEU A 388 17.32 -7.70 3.98
C LEU A 388 18.08 -8.62 3.00
N VAL A 389 17.38 -9.48 2.25
CA VAL A 389 18.05 -10.41 1.32
C VAL A 389 18.71 -9.67 0.14
N SER A 390 18.06 -8.63 -0.38
CA SER A 390 18.53 -7.84 -1.53
C SER A 390 19.51 -6.72 -1.17
N ALA A 391 19.96 -6.67 0.08
CA ALA A 391 20.86 -5.63 0.55
C ALA A 391 22.23 -5.70 -0.18
N PRO A 392 22.72 -4.57 -0.72
CA PRO A 392 24.04 -4.48 -1.33
C PRO A 392 25.18 -4.91 -0.40
N GLN A 393 26.32 -5.27 -0.98
CA GLN A 393 27.54 -5.56 -0.20
C GLN A 393 27.91 -4.37 0.70
N GLY A 394 28.15 -4.65 1.99
CA GLY A 394 28.45 -3.61 2.99
C GLY A 394 27.22 -2.90 3.59
N ALA A 395 26.03 -3.06 3.00
CA ALA A 395 24.78 -2.54 3.54
C ALA A 395 24.01 -3.61 4.33
N TRP A 396 23.22 -3.19 5.32
CA TRP A 396 22.34 -4.08 6.08
C TRP A 396 20.99 -4.31 5.40
N ILE A 397 20.51 -3.31 4.66
CA ILE A 397 19.20 -3.31 4.02
C ILE A 397 19.29 -2.65 2.64
N ASN A 398 18.49 -3.12 1.68
CA ASN A 398 18.32 -2.51 0.37
C ASN A 398 17.51 -1.21 0.52
N GLY A 399 18.07 -0.09 0.06
CA GLY A 399 17.46 1.23 0.25
C GLY A 399 16.13 1.38 -0.50
N THR A 400 16.05 0.90 -1.74
CA THR A 400 14.82 1.02 -2.54
C THR A 400 13.71 0.12 -2.02
N MET A 401 14.03 -1.12 -1.68
CA MET A 401 13.06 -2.03 -1.05
C MET A 401 12.62 -1.54 0.34
N SER A 402 13.48 -0.81 1.06
CA SER A 402 13.10 -0.15 2.32
C SER A 402 12.07 0.96 2.10
N CYS A 403 12.22 1.78 1.05
CA CYS A 403 11.22 2.79 0.70
C CYS A 403 9.88 2.14 0.31
N ALA A 404 9.91 1.04 -0.45
CA ALA A 404 8.71 0.25 -0.75
C ALA A 404 8.06 -0.31 0.53
N MET A 405 8.86 -0.85 1.46
CA MET A 405 8.38 -1.31 2.77
C MET A 405 7.71 -0.20 3.58
N VAL A 406 8.29 1.01 3.60
CA VAL A 406 7.69 2.18 4.28
C VAL A 406 6.34 2.52 3.66
N PHE A 407 6.24 2.55 2.33
CA PHE A 407 4.96 2.74 1.64
C PHE A 407 3.93 1.68 2.06
N VAL A 408 4.31 0.39 2.06
CA VAL A 408 3.42 -0.71 2.49
C VAL A 408 2.96 -0.53 3.93
N ALA A 409 3.89 -0.23 4.86
CA ALA A 409 3.57 -0.01 6.26
C ALA A 409 2.60 1.16 6.47
N VAL A 410 2.79 2.27 5.75
CA VAL A 410 1.89 3.44 5.82
C VAL A 410 0.51 3.11 5.23
N ASN A 411 0.48 2.53 4.02
CA ASN A 411 -0.76 2.18 3.34
C ASN A 411 -1.62 1.21 4.17
N LEU A 412 -0.99 0.17 4.71
CA LEU A 412 -1.66 -0.81 5.54
C LEU A 412 -1.99 -0.28 6.94
N GLY A 413 -1.15 0.60 7.50
CA GLY A 413 -1.40 1.25 8.78
C GLY A 413 -2.64 2.15 8.76
N VAL A 414 -2.80 2.96 7.71
CA VAL A 414 -4.02 3.76 7.48
C VAL A 414 -5.23 2.85 7.27
N THR A 415 -5.07 1.77 6.51
CA THR A 415 -6.13 0.80 6.27
C THR A 415 -6.56 0.09 7.56
N ALA A 416 -5.62 -0.25 8.46
CA ALA A 416 -5.88 -0.87 9.75
C ALA A 416 -6.68 0.07 10.68
N GLU A 417 -6.35 1.36 10.71
CA GLU A 417 -7.13 2.36 11.44
C GLU A 417 -8.57 2.46 10.89
N GLY A 418 -8.72 2.42 9.57
CA GLY A 418 -10.03 2.33 8.92
C GLY A 418 -10.84 1.11 9.39
N THR A 419 -10.20 -0.07 9.44
CA THR A 419 -10.83 -1.31 9.95
C THR A 419 -11.21 -1.16 11.43
N ARG A 420 -10.33 -0.62 12.26
CA ARG A 420 -10.57 -0.42 13.70
C ARG A 420 -11.81 0.46 13.93
N ARG A 421 -11.91 1.58 13.23
CA ARG A 421 -13.08 2.48 13.32
C ARG A 421 -14.36 1.81 12.85
N TRP A 422 -14.26 1.01 11.79
CA TRP A 422 -15.39 0.24 11.29
C TRP A 422 -15.85 -0.81 12.31
N TYR A 423 -14.94 -1.60 12.89
CA TYR A 423 -15.27 -2.53 13.97
C TYR A 423 -15.90 -1.82 15.18
N ALA A 424 -15.37 -0.67 15.59
CA ALA A 424 -15.93 0.09 16.71
C ALA A 424 -17.37 0.55 16.45
N ARG A 425 -17.68 1.01 15.23
CA ARG A 425 -19.04 1.40 14.84
C ARG A 425 -19.98 0.20 14.72
N ARG A 426 -19.47 -0.92 14.22
CA ARG A 426 -20.28 -2.10 13.88
C ARG A 426 -20.54 -3.03 15.05
N PHE A 427 -19.57 -3.21 15.94
CA PHE A 427 -19.57 -4.17 17.04
C PHE A 427 -19.42 -3.50 18.43
N GLY A 428 -19.42 -2.16 18.47
CA GLY A 428 -19.23 -1.38 19.69
C GLY A 428 -17.76 -1.09 20.02
N ALA A 429 -17.53 -0.02 20.79
CA ALA A 429 -16.19 0.44 21.13
C ALA A 429 -15.38 -0.57 21.96
N GLU A 430 -16.05 -1.37 22.79
CA GLU A 430 -15.39 -2.40 23.62
C GLU A 430 -14.78 -3.52 22.78
N ALA A 431 -15.33 -3.83 21.59
CA ALA A 431 -14.81 -4.87 20.70
C ALA A 431 -13.38 -4.62 20.18
N VAL A 432 -12.95 -3.35 20.18
CA VAL A 432 -11.61 -2.92 19.73
C VAL A 432 -10.78 -2.33 20.86
N LYS A 433 -11.28 -2.30 22.09
CA LYS A 433 -10.57 -1.70 23.22
C LYS A 433 -9.30 -2.49 23.53
N GLY A 434 -8.20 -1.78 23.79
CA GLY A 434 -6.91 -2.40 24.06
C GLY A 434 -6.21 -3.04 22.85
N LYS A 435 -6.86 -3.13 21.68
CA LYS A 435 -6.27 -3.72 20.47
C LYS A 435 -5.41 -2.71 19.71
N TRP A 436 -4.18 -3.11 19.39
CA TRP A 436 -3.31 -2.40 18.44
C TRP A 436 -3.86 -2.53 17.02
N ARG A 437 -3.56 -1.58 16.14
CA ARG A 437 -4.05 -1.61 14.75
C ARG A 437 -3.25 -2.60 13.92
N MET A 438 -1.92 -2.54 14.05
CA MET A 438 -0.99 -3.31 13.24
C MET A 438 0.26 -3.72 14.03
N VAL A 439 0.93 -2.80 14.74
CA VAL A 439 2.21 -3.11 15.40
C VAL A 439 1.97 -3.28 16.91
N PRO A 440 2.08 -4.50 17.46
CA PRO A 440 1.83 -4.71 18.88
C PRO A 440 2.81 -3.90 19.73
N GLY A 441 2.31 -3.26 20.78
CA GLY A 441 3.06 -2.37 21.65
C GLY A 441 3.31 -0.97 21.08
N VAL A 442 2.98 -0.70 19.81
CA VAL A 442 3.28 0.58 19.14
C VAL A 442 2.02 1.22 18.54
N TRP A 443 1.31 0.55 17.63
CA TRP A 443 0.25 1.17 16.82
C TRP A 443 -0.95 0.27 16.54
#